data_AF-A0A813H4G6-F1
#
_entry.id   AF-A0A813H4G6-F1
#
_cell.length_a   1.000
_cell.length_b   1.000
_cell.length_c   1.000
_cell.angle_alpha   90.00
_cell.angle_beta   90.00
_cell.angle_gamma   90.00
#
_symmetry.space_group_name_H-M   'P 1'
#
loop_
_entity.id
_entity.type
_entity.pdbx_description
1 polymer ?
#
loop_
_entity_poly.entity_id
_entity_poly.type
_entity_poly.pdbx_seq_one_letter_code
_entity_poly.pdbx_strand_id
1 'polypeptide(L)'
;PYPPFQNGERELFPGREWKRKVLLSDVGLVAMTAVLYLWAQSTGLAAMAALYLAPLAVTNCWLVLYTWLQHTDVDIPHFDKETWSWVKGAFHTVDRPYGSIIDFIHHRIGSTHVAHHVCSTIPHYKAVKATEALKKSFPDLYLYDPTPIHKALWRVSSRCTAVQKAPGADGMFIFT
;
A
#
# COMPACT_ATOMS: atom_id res chain seq x y z
N PRO A 1 5.80 -24.16 6.62
CA PRO A 1 6.30 -22.79 6.29
C PRO A 1 6.83 -22.77 4.85
N TYR A 2 6.13 -22.08 3.95
CA TYR A 2 6.63 -21.90 2.58
C TYR A 2 7.93 -21.09 2.62
N PRO A 3 8.96 -21.45 1.83
CA PRO A 3 10.19 -20.70 1.79
C PRO A 3 9.88 -19.23 1.45
N PRO A 4 10.46 -18.27 2.19
CA PRO A 4 10.13 -16.85 2.03
C PRO A 4 10.47 -16.29 0.64
N PHE A 5 11.24 -17.02 -0.18
CA PHE A 5 11.81 -16.55 -1.44
C PHE A 5 11.59 -17.59 -2.55
N GLN A 6 10.49 -17.49 -3.30
CA GLN A 6 10.23 -18.28 -4.52
C GLN A 6 10.08 -17.39 -5.77
N ASN A 7 10.73 -16.22 -5.78
CA ASN A 7 10.67 -15.26 -6.88
C ASN A 7 9.25 -15.04 -7.46
N GLY A 8 8.24 -14.98 -6.58
CA GLY A 8 6.86 -14.67 -6.97
C GLY A 8 6.07 -15.83 -7.57
N GLU A 9 6.64 -17.03 -7.72
CA GLU A 9 5.92 -18.19 -8.23
C GLU A 9 4.95 -18.74 -7.17
N ARG A 10 3.71 -18.24 -7.19
CA ARG A 10 2.60 -18.73 -6.38
C ARG A 10 1.33 -18.75 -7.21
N GLU A 11 0.53 -19.79 -7.03
CA GLU A 11 -0.82 -19.81 -7.57
C GLU A 11 -1.63 -18.68 -6.90
N LEU A 12 -2.35 -17.88 -7.69
CA LEU A 12 -3.16 -16.76 -7.19
C LEU A 12 -4.30 -17.22 -6.27
N PHE A 13 -4.84 -18.42 -6.50
CA PHE A 13 -5.96 -19.00 -5.73
C PHE A 13 -5.73 -20.49 -5.44
N PRO A 14 -4.79 -20.84 -4.55
CA PRO A 14 -4.39 -22.23 -4.36
C PRO A 14 -5.47 -23.04 -3.64
N GLY A 15 -5.67 -24.26 -4.13
CA GLY A 15 -6.50 -25.29 -3.48
C GLY A 15 -8.01 -25.08 -3.59
N ARG A 16 -8.80 -25.93 -2.93
CA ARG A 16 -10.28 -25.90 -2.99
C ARG A 16 -10.92 -24.95 -1.98
N GLU A 17 -10.16 -24.46 -1.00
CA GLU A 17 -10.69 -23.68 0.12
C GLU A 17 -11.02 -22.23 -0.22
N TRP A 18 -10.43 -21.66 -1.28
CA TRP A 18 -10.64 -20.26 -1.62
C TRP A 18 -12.11 -19.94 -1.90
N LYS A 19 -12.83 -20.85 -2.59
CA LYS A 19 -14.26 -20.68 -2.88
C LYS A 19 -15.09 -20.57 -1.59
N ARG A 20 -14.75 -21.37 -0.58
CA ARG A 20 -15.39 -21.30 0.74
C ARG A 20 -15.06 -19.99 1.46
N LYS A 21 -13.81 -19.52 1.37
CA LYS A 21 -13.41 -18.23 1.96
C LYS A 21 -14.16 -17.06 1.31
N VAL A 22 -14.31 -17.07 -0.02
CA VAL A 22 -15.11 -16.07 -0.75
C VAL A 22 -16.57 -16.11 -0.30
N LEU A 23 -17.20 -17.30 -0.27
CA LEU A 23 -18.58 -17.44 0.19
C LEU A 23 -18.78 -16.92 1.62
N LEU A 24 -17.87 -17.25 2.53
CA LEU A 24 -17.92 -16.74 3.92
C LEU A 24 -17.77 -15.22 3.98
N SER A 25 -16.92 -14.64 3.14
CA SER A 25 -16.78 -13.19 3.00
C SER A 25 -18.08 -12.54 2.53
N ASP A 26 -18.72 -13.10 1.50
CA ASP A 26 -19.99 -12.59 0.95
C ASP A 26 -21.11 -12.63 1.99
N VAL A 27 -21.24 -13.76 2.72
CA VAL A 27 -22.19 -13.89 3.83
C VAL A 27 -21.91 -12.84 4.91
N GLY A 28 -20.64 -12.61 5.25
CA GLY A 28 -20.23 -11.57 6.21
C GLY A 28 -20.63 -10.16 5.77
N LEU A 29 -20.46 -9.83 4.48
CA LEU A 29 -20.87 -8.55 3.91
C LEU A 29 -22.40 -8.36 3.97
N VAL A 30 -23.17 -9.39 3.60
CA VAL A 30 -24.64 -9.35 3.69
C VAL A 30 -25.08 -9.16 5.14
N ALA A 31 -24.51 -9.92 6.08
CA ALA A 31 -24.84 -9.82 7.49
C ALA A 31 -24.51 -8.44 8.07
N MET A 32 -23.32 -7.89 7.78
CA MET A 32 -22.93 -6.56 8.27
C MET A 32 -23.82 -5.46 7.66
N THR A 33 -24.17 -5.57 6.39
CA THR A 33 -25.10 -4.65 5.73
C THR A 33 -26.48 -4.66 6.42
N ALA A 34 -26.99 -5.85 6.76
CA ALA A 34 -28.24 -5.98 7.51
C ALA A 34 -28.16 -5.35 8.90
N VAL A 35 -27.05 -5.54 9.63
CA VAL A 35 -26.83 -4.91 10.95
C VAL A 35 -26.82 -3.38 10.82
N LEU A 36 -26.09 -2.83 9.85
CA LEU A 36 -26.05 -1.38 9.60
C LEU A 36 -27.41 -0.82 9.20
N TYR A 37 -28.17 -1.57 8.40
CA TYR A 37 -29.54 -1.21 8.04
C TYR A 37 -30.45 -1.13 9.28
N LEU A 38 -30.46 -2.17 10.12
CA LEU A 38 -31.27 -2.19 11.35
C LEU A 38 -30.84 -1.10 12.34
N TRP A 39 -29.54 -0.81 12.44
CA TRP A 39 -29.04 0.29 13.25
C TRP A 39 -29.50 1.66 12.71
N ALA A 40 -29.46 1.85 11.40
CA ALA A 40 -29.98 3.07 10.77
C ALA A 40 -31.50 3.21 10.95
N GLN A 41 -32.27 2.12 10.95
CA GLN A 41 -33.72 2.17 11.25
C GLN A 41 -34.01 2.58 12.70
N SER A 42 -33.18 2.15 13.66
CA SER A 42 -33.40 2.44 15.09
C SER A 42 -32.89 3.81 15.54
N THR A 43 -31.83 4.32 14.93
CA THR A 43 -31.15 5.57 15.37
C THR A 43 -31.15 6.68 14.32
N GLY A 44 -31.60 6.38 13.11
CA GLY A 44 -31.55 7.28 11.95
C GLY A 44 -30.27 7.11 11.13
N LEU A 45 -30.40 7.27 9.82
CA LEU A 45 -29.28 7.17 8.88
C LEU A 45 -28.16 8.18 9.18
N ALA A 46 -28.51 9.39 9.61
CA ALA A 46 -27.53 10.44 9.91
C ALA A 46 -26.61 10.05 11.08
N ALA A 47 -27.16 9.44 12.14
CA ALA A 47 -26.38 9.00 13.30
C ALA A 47 -25.44 7.84 12.92
N MET A 48 -25.94 6.83 12.21
CA MET A 48 -25.13 5.72 11.70
C MET A 48 -24.03 6.22 10.74
N ALA A 49 -24.37 7.13 9.83
CA ALA A 49 -23.40 7.70 8.90
C ALA A 49 -22.30 8.49 9.61
N ALA A 50 -22.65 9.31 10.61
CA ALA A 50 -21.69 10.09 11.37
C ALA A 50 -20.75 9.23 12.23
N LEU A 51 -21.25 8.14 12.81
CA LEU A 51 -20.49 7.29 13.74
C LEU A 51 -19.76 6.13 13.06
N TYR A 52 -20.22 5.70 11.88
CA TYR A 52 -19.64 4.55 11.18
C TYR A 52 -19.12 4.91 9.79
N LEU A 53 -19.99 5.39 8.89
CA LEU A 53 -19.58 5.61 7.50
C LEU A 53 -18.53 6.71 7.35
N ALA A 54 -18.67 7.82 8.06
CA ALA A 54 -17.72 8.93 7.97
C ALA A 54 -16.32 8.56 8.51
N PRO A 55 -16.17 7.99 9.73
CA PRO A 55 -14.87 7.50 10.19
C PRO A 55 -14.27 6.43 9.28
N LEU A 56 -15.10 5.50 8.77
CA LEU A 56 -14.67 4.47 7.83
C LEU A 56 -14.16 5.10 6.52
N ALA A 57 -14.89 6.06 5.96
CA ALA A 57 -14.50 6.76 4.74
C ALA A 57 -13.19 7.52 4.93
N VAL A 58 -13.05 8.30 6.01
CA VAL A 58 -11.81 9.03 6.31
C VAL A 58 -10.62 8.08 6.45
N THR A 59 -10.79 6.97 7.17
CA THR A 59 -9.74 5.96 7.35
C THR A 59 -9.34 5.33 6.01
N ASN A 60 -10.31 4.96 5.17
CA ASN A 60 -10.03 4.35 3.87
C ASN A 60 -9.45 5.34 2.86
N CYS A 61 -9.90 6.61 2.88
CA CYS A 61 -9.30 7.67 2.06
C CYS A 61 -7.81 7.80 2.35
N TRP A 62 -7.42 7.83 3.64
CA TRP A 62 -6.01 7.86 4.02
C TRP A 62 -5.26 6.57 3.64
N LEU A 63 -5.84 5.40 3.91
CA LEU A 63 -5.22 4.12 3.56
C LEU A 63 -4.92 4.02 2.06
N VAL A 64 -5.88 4.38 1.21
CA VAL A 64 -5.72 4.40 -0.25
C VAL A 64 -4.69 5.45 -0.64
N LEU A 65 -4.77 6.66 -0.08
CA LEU A 65 -3.83 7.74 -0.41
C LEU A 65 -2.37 7.34 -0.13
N TYR A 66 -2.09 6.78 1.06
CA TYR A 66 -0.75 6.38 1.43
C TYR A 66 -0.23 5.24 0.56
N THR A 67 -1.00 4.16 0.47
CA THR A 67 -0.57 2.98 -0.28
C THR A 67 -0.39 3.32 -1.76
N TRP A 68 -1.27 4.14 -2.34
CA TRP A 68 -1.11 4.57 -3.71
C TRP A 68 0.16 5.40 -3.91
N LEU A 69 0.39 6.43 -3.09
CA LEU A 69 1.61 7.22 -3.18
C LEU A 69 2.85 6.35 -3.00
N GLN A 70 2.91 5.55 -1.94
CA GLN A 70 4.03 4.68 -1.61
C GLN A 70 4.42 3.71 -2.73
N HIS A 71 3.47 3.33 -3.59
CA HIS A 71 3.64 2.34 -4.66
C HIS A 71 3.57 2.93 -6.07
N THR A 72 3.43 4.25 -6.22
CA THR A 72 3.23 4.87 -7.54
C THR A 72 3.97 6.20 -7.63
N ASP A 73 4.80 6.33 -8.67
CA ASP A 73 5.38 7.59 -9.13
C ASP A 73 5.95 7.39 -10.55
N VAL A 74 6.28 8.49 -11.22
CA VAL A 74 6.79 8.50 -12.60
C VAL A 74 8.17 7.83 -12.75
N ASP A 75 8.90 7.70 -11.65
CA ASP A 75 10.26 7.17 -11.59
C ASP A 75 10.38 5.83 -10.86
N ILE A 76 9.25 5.23 -10.44
CA ILE A 76 9.24 3.88 -9.86
C ILE A 76 9.18 2.85 -10.99
N PRO A 77 10.19 1.99 -11.15
CA PRO A 77 10.16 0.99 -12.20
C PRO A 77 9.16 -0.14 -11.89
N HIS A 78 8.74 -0.86 -12.91
CA HIS A 78 7.95 -2.08 -12.80
C HIS A 78 8.66 -3.14 -13.63
N PHE A 79 8.79 -4.35 -13.08
CA PHE A 79 9.56 -5.41 -13.73
C PHE A 79 8.64 -6.49 -14.29
N ASP A 80 9.01 -7.03 -15.45
CA ASP A 80 8.44 -8.27 -15.95
C ASP A 80 8.82 -9.47 -15.07
N LYS A 81 8.25 -10.63 -15.40
CA LYS A 81 8.44 -11.85 -14.63
C LYS A 81 9.91 -12.26 -14.57
N GLU A 82 10.64 -12.07 -15.67
CA GLU A 82 12.00 -12.52 -15.89
C GLU A 82 13.02 -11.65 -15.13
N THR A 83 12.76 -10.35 -15.01
CA THR A 83 13.67 -9.39 -14.37
C THR A 83 13.30 -9.06 -12.93
N TRP A 84 12.11 -9.44 -12.47
CA TRP A 84 11.66 -9.26 -11.09
C TRP A 84 12.42 -10.15 -10.10
N SER A 85 12.60 -9.65 -8.88
CA SER A 85 13.05 -10.45 -7.74
C SER A 85 12.41 -9.93 -6.46
N TRP A 86 12.39 -10.74 -5.40
CA TRP A 86 11.82 -10.31 -4.12
C TRP A 86 12.46 -9.03 -3.58
N VAL A 87 13.79 -8.91 -3.67
CA VAL A 87 14.52 -7.72 -3.21
C VAL A 87 14.11 -6.49 -4.02
N LYS A 88 14.10 -6.61 -5.36
CA LYS A 88 13.63 -5.52 -6.23
C LYS A 88 12.19 -5.09 -5.89
N GLY A 89 11.29 -6.05 -5.70
CA GLY A 89 9.90 -5.79 -5.30
C GLY A 89 9.78 -5.11 -3.94
N ALA A 90 10.56 -5.54 -2.94
CA ALA A 90 10.51 -4.97 -1.59
C ALA A 90 11.02 -3.50 -1.55
N PHE A 91 12.01 -3.17 -2.38
CA PHE A 91 12.55 -1.82 -2.51
C PHE A 91 11.80 -0.94 -3.52
N HIS A 92 10.87 -1.50 -4.29
CA HIS A 92 10.01 -0.78 -5.24
C HIS A 92 8.83 -0.06 -4.57
N THR A 93 9.14 0.55 -3.44
CA THR A 93 8.30 1.53 -2.80
C THR A 93 9.12 2.73 -2.45
N VAL A 94 8.46 3.86 -2.30
CA VAL A 94 9.10 5.14 -2.06
C VAL A 94 8.63 5.70 -0.73
N ASP A 95 9.61 5.96 0.13
CA ASP A 95 9.35 6.62 1.40
C ASP A 95 9.14 8.12 1.16
N ARG A 96 8.03 8.66 1.67
CA ARG A 96 7.70 10.09 1.66
C ARG A 96 7.33 10.60 3.05
N PRO A 97 7.98 11.65 3.56
CA PRO A 97 7.53 12.32 4.77
C PRO A 97 6.26 13.12 4.50
N TYR A 98 5.28 13.04 5.39
CA TYR A 98 4.03 13.78 5.26
C TYR A 98 3.98 15.04 6.14
N GLY A 99 5.14 15.47 6.64
CA GLY A 99 5.27 16.61 7.54
C GLY A 99 5.01 16.21 8.98
N SER A 100 5.46 17.05 9.93
CA SER A 100 5.55 16.70 11.35
C SER A 100 4.23 16.22 11.98
N ILE A 101 3.11 16.88 11.65
CA ILE A 101 1.80 16.56 12.22
C ILE A 101 1.29 15.22 11.69
N ILE A 102 1.28 15.05 10.36
CA ILE A 102 0.76 13.82 9.73
C ILE A 102 1.67 12.64 10.08
N ASP A 103 2.99 12.83 10.04
CA ASP A 103 3.96 11.81 10.46
C ASP A 103 3.76 11.39 11.91
N PHE A 104 3.41 12.31 12.81
CA PHE A 104 3.16 11.97 14.20
C PHE A 104 1.90 11.10 14.36
N ILE A 105 0.76 11.56 13.83
CA ILE A 105 -0.53 10.88 14.00
C ILE A 105 -0.62 9.57 13.20
N HIS A 106 0.17 9.44 12.12
CA HIS A 106 0.25 8.22 11.30
C HIS A 106 1.55 7.44 11.52
N HIS A 107 2.26 7.68 12.62
CA HIS A 107 3.42 6.89 13.04
C HIS A 107 4.51 6.75 11.98
N ARG A 108 4.74 7.82 11.20
CA ARG A 108 5.72 7.90 10.11
C ARG A 108 5.51 6.85 9.01
N ILE A 109 4.28 6.37 8.82
CA ILE A 109 3.94 5.35 7.81
C ILE A 109 4.48 5.69 6.41
N GLY A 110 4.48 6.97 6.03
CA GLY A 110 5.02 7.42 4.75
C GLY A 110 6.54 7.28 4.66
N SER A 111 7.28 7.46 5.75
CA SER A 111 8.76 7.48 5.77
C SER A 111 9.41 6.16 6.18
N THR A 112 8.62 5.11 6.40
CA THR A 112 9.12 3.81 6.85
C THR A 112 8.48 2.64 6.11
N HIS A 113 7.93 2.89 4.93
CA HIS A 113 7.16 1.91 4.18
C HIS A 113 8.05 0.87 3.50
N VAL A 114 9.24 1.26 3.02
CA VAL A 114 10.22 0.30 2.48
C VAL A 114 10.57 -0.74 3.55
N ALA A 115 10.75 -0.32 4.81
CA ALA A 115 11.02 -1.23 5.92
C ALA A 115 9.87 -2.22 6.16
N HIS A 116 8.62 -1.78 5.98
CA HIS A 116 7.44 -2.64 6.06
C HIS A 116 7.44 -3.72 4.96
N HIS A 117 7.86 -3.38 3.73
CA HIS A 117 7.97 -4.36 2.64
C HIS A 117 9.09 -5.37 2.85
N VAL A 118 10.23 -4.92 3.39
CA VAL A 118 11.33 -5.82 3.75
C VAL A 118 10.92 -6.75 4.88
N CYS A 119 10.24 -6.24 5.91
CA CYS A 119 9.75 -7.03 7.03
C CYS A 119 8.56 -6.35 7.73
N SER A 120 7.35 -6.81 7.42
CA SER A 120 6.10 -6.21 7.89
C SER A 120 5.83 -6.43 9.39
N THR A 121 6.59 -7.31 10.05
CA THR A 121 6.49 -7.56 11.50
C THR A 121 7.29 -6.57 12.34
N ILE A 122 8.09 -5.69 11.71
CA ILE A 122 8.79 -4.61 12.43
C ILE A 122 7.75 -3.66 13.01
N PRO A 123 7.76 -3.41 14.33
CA PRO A 123 6.81 -2.47 14.92
C PRO A 123 7.16 -1.02 14.56
N HIS A 124 6.14 -0.16 14.44
CA HIS A 124 6.31 1.23 14.00
C HIS A 124 7.36 2.03 14.81
N TYR A 125 7.48 1.77 16.12
CA TYR A 125 8.47 2.43 16.99
C TYR A 125 9.93 1.98 16.75
N LYS A 126 10.15 0.93 15.95
CA LYS A 126 11.48 0.53 15.45
C LYS A 126 11.65 0.77 13.95
N ALA A 127 10.57 1.08 13.23
CA ALA A 127 10.58 1.22 11.77
C ALA A 127 11.56 2.29 11.29
N VAL A 128 11.67 3.42 11.99
CA VAL A 128 12.67 4.46 11.66
C VAL A 128 14.10 3.92 11.71
N LYS A 129 14.46 3.17 12.77
CA LYS A 129 15.80 2.58 12.89
C LYS A 129 16.06 1.57 11.77
N ALA A 130 15.06 0.80 11.38
CA ALA A 130 15.16 -0.14 10.27
C ALA A 130 15.35 0.59 8.93
N THR A 131 14.56 1.63 8.66
CA THR A 131 14.70 2.47 7.47
C THR A 131 16.10 3.07 7.35
N GLU A 132 16.67 3.62 8.44
CA GLU A 132 18.03 4.18 8.39
C GLU A 132 19.10 3.10 8.11
N ALA A 133 18.91 1.88 8.61
CA ALA A 133 19.80 0.77 8.28
C ALA A 133 19.67 0.35 6.79
N LEU A 134 18.46 0.35 6.24
CA LEU A 134 18.21 0.04 4.83
C LEU A 134 18.80 1.10 3.91
N LYS A 135 18.57 2.39 4.19
CA LYS A 135 19.19 3.52 3.48
C LYS A 135 20.71 3.39 3.40
N LYS A 136 21.34 3.08 4.54
CA LYS A 136 22.79 2.95 4.64
C LYS A 136 23.32 1.73 3.88
N SER A 137 22.61 0.61 3.93
CA SER A 137 23.08 -0.66 3.37
C SER A 137 22.80 -0.79 1.88
N PHE A 138 21.73 -0.15 1.39
CA PHE A 138 21.24 -0.28 0.01
C PHE A 138 20.87 1.09 -0.59
N PRO A 139 21.82 2.04 -0.64
CA PRO A 139 21.55 3.41 -1.11
C PRO A 139 21.04 3.44 -2.56
N ASP A 140 21.52 2.54 -3.41
CA ASP A 140 21.15 2.49 -4.84
C ASP A 140 19.74 1.92 -5.09
N LEU A 141 19.17 1.21 -4.10
CA LEU A 141 17.83 0.61 -4.19
C LEU A 141 16.78 1.43 -3.44
N TYR A 142 17.19 2.27 -2.49
CA TYR A 142 16.28 2.99 -1.62
C TYR A 142 15.70 4.21 -2.31
N LEU A 143 14.37 4.23 -2.50
CA LEU A 143 13.65 5.35 -3.11
C LEU A 143 13.08 6.28 -2.05
N TYR A 144 13.28 7.58 -2.25
CA TYR A 144 12.83 8.62 -1.32
C TYR A 144 12.37 9.86 -2.08
N ASP A 145 11.19 10.37 -1.71
CA ASP A 145 10.65 11.60 -2.29
C ASP A 145 10.16 12.56 -1.18
N PRO A 146 10.84 13.71 -0.97
CA PRO A 146 10.45 14.70 0.03
C PRO A 146 9.31 15.62 -0.43
N THR A 147 8.75 15.41 -1.63
CA THR A 147 7.67 16.25 -2.17
C THR A 147 6.48 16.27 -1.20
N PRO A 148 5.94 17.47 -0.86
CA PRO A 148 4.75 17.56 -0.02
C PRO A 148 3.59 16.71 -0.54
N ILE A 149 2.89 16.02 0.35
CA ILE A 149 1.91 14.98 0.00
C ILE A 149 0.88 15.41 -1.06
N HIS A 150 0.37 16.65 -0.98
CA HIS A 150 -0.61 17.17 -1.95
C HIS A 150 -0.03 17.37 -3.35
N LYS A 151 1.25 17.74 -3.46
CA LYS A 151 1.95 17.86 -4.75
C LYS A 151 2.30 16.50 -5.33
N ALA A 152 2.74 15.57 -4.49
CA ALA A 152 2.99 14.19 -4.89
C ALA A 152 1.69 13.54 -5.39
N LEU A 153 0.59 13.71 -4.64
CA LEU A 153 -0.75 13.25 -5.04
C LEU A 153 -1.14 13.78 -6.42
N TRP A 154 -1.04 15.10 -6.62
CA TRP A 154 -1.37 15.70 -7.92
C TRP A 154 -0.49 15.16 -9.05
N ARG A 155 0.82 15.04 -8.84
CA ARG A 155 1.76 14.48 -9.83
C ARG A 155 1.38 13.05 -10.19
N VAL A 156 1.23 12.18 -9.19
CA VAL A 156 0.89 10.78 -9.39
C VAL A 156 -0.47 10.63 -10.07
N SER A 157 -1.48 11.40 -9.65
CA SER A 157 -2.82 11.33 -10.25
C SER A 157 -2.90 11.85 -11.67
N SER A 158 -1.99 12.74 -12.08
CA SER A 158 -2.02 13.35 -13.41
C SER A 158 -1.02 12.74 -14.40
N ARG A 159 -0.01 12.01 -13.92
CA ARG A 159 1.10 11.51 -14.75
C ARG A 159 1.37 10.01 -14.65
N CYS A 160 0.60 9.27 -13.85
CA CYS A 160 0.74 7.82 -13.75
C CYS A 160 -0.51 7.12 -14.28
N THR A 161 -0.78 7.29 -15.57
CA THR A 161 -2.01 6.80 -16.21
C THR A 161 -1.78 5.50 -16.99
N ALA A 162 -0.63 5.39 -17.63
CA ALA A 162 -0.22 4.22 -18.38
C ALA A 162 1.21 3.84 -18.01
N VAL A 163 1.62 2.64 -18.41
CA VAL A 163 3.02 2.20 -18.30
C VAL A 163 3.60 1.99 -19.69
N GLN A 164 4.86 2.39 -19.86
CA GLN A 164 5.63 2.13 -21.07
C GLN A 164 6.95 1.45 -20.73
N LYS A 165 7.55 0.75 -21.70
CA LYS A 165 8.88 0.18 -21.52
C LYS A 165 9.90 1.31 -21.28
N ALA A 166 10.71 1.16 -20.25
CA ALA A 166 11.73 2.13 -19.91
C ALA A 166 12.81 2.19 -21.01
N PRO A 167 13.20 3.39 -21.48
CA PRO A 167 14.25 3.52 -22.50
C PRO A 167 15.56 2.90 -22.03
N GLY A 168 16.13 1.99 -22.82
CA GLY A 168 17.44 1.39 -22.54
C GLY A 168 17.47 0.31 -21.45
N ALA A 169 16.32 -0.14 -20.94
CA ALA A 169 16.24 -1.21 -19.95
C ALA A 169 15.25 -2.30 -20.39
N ASP A 170 15.76 -3.52 -20.58
CA ASP A 170 14.92 -4.68 -20.88
C ASP A 170 14.15 -5.14 -19.63
N GLY A 171 12.88 -5.48 -19.84
CA GLY A 171 11.97 -5.94 -18.79
C GLY A 171 11.54 -4.90 -17.75
N MET A 172 11.92 -3.63 -17.93
CA MET A 172 11.57 -2.54 -17.03
C MET A 172 10.52 -1.61 -17.67
N PHE A 173 9.54 -1.20 -16.89
CA PHE A 173 8.45 -0.31 -17.29
C PHE A 173 8.35 0.88 -16.31
N ILE A 174 7.94 2.04 -16.81
CA ILE A 174 7.74 3.26 -16.02
C ILE A 174 6.40 3.90 -16.37
N PHE A 175 5.87 4.69 -15.44
CA PHE A 175 4.61 5.39 -15.63
C PHE A 175 4.72 6.58 -16.62
N THR A 176 3.62 6.84 -17.33
CA THR A 176 3.40 7.98 -18.25
C THR A 176 2.03 8.61 -18.08
#